data_AF-A0A1H2QX67-F1
#
_entry.id   AF-A0A1H2QX67-F1
#
_cell.length_a   1.000
_cell.length_b   1.000
_cell.length_c   1.000
_cell.angle_alpha   90.00
_cell.angle_beta   90.00
_cell.angle_gamma   90.00
#
_symmetry.space_group_name_H-M   'P 1'
#
loop_
_entity.id
_entity.type
_entity.pdbx_description
1 polymer ?
#
loop_
_entity_poly.entity_id
_entity_poly.type
_entity_poly.pdbx_seq_one_letter_code
_entity_poly.pdbx_strand_id
1 'polypeptide(L)' 'MTVKVRSHKTIHSLNAMIHSATPQSSQLIPQDIKQEILRAIARIQFGSVEIIIHDGQVMQIECREKIRVRHADPIQKTK' A
#
# COMPACT_ATOMS: atom_id res chain seq x y z
N MET A 1 -2.77 -0.88 -10.02
CA MET A 1 -2.79 -0.51 -8.59
C MET A 1 -1.45 -0.90 -8.03
N THR A 2 -0.69 0.06 -7.49
CA THR A 2 0.64 -0.20 -6.93
C THR A 2 0.59 0.07 -5.43
N VAL A 3 0.91 -0.96 -4.64
CA VAL A 3 0.97 -0.86 -3.18
C VAL A 3 2.44 -0.79 -2.79
N LYS A 4 2.81 0.25 -2.03
CA LYS A 4 4.17 0.41 -1.50
C LYS A 4 4.11 0.35 0.02
N VAL A 5 4.73 -0.68 0.58
CA VAL A 5 4.87 -0.85 2.02
C VAL A 5 6.33 -0.58 2.38
N ARG A 6 6.57 0.36 3.31
CA ARG A 6 7.91 0.65 3.82
C ARG A 6 7.93 0.30 5.30
N SER A 7 8.71 -0.72 5.66
CA SER A 7 9.02 -1.07 7.05
C SER A 7 10.40 -0.52 7.39
N HIS A 8 10.52 0.19 8.51
CA HIS A 8 11.81 0.67 9.00
C HIS A 8 12.35 -0.38 9.99
N LYS A 9 13.52 -0.94 9.71
CA LYS A 9 14.21 -1.88 10.61
C LYS A 9 15.55 -1.26 11.01
N THR A 10 15.84 -1.21 12.31
CA THR A 10 17.14 -0.76 12.83
C THR A 10 18.25 -1.64 12.25
N ILE A 11 19.22 -1.02 11.59
CA ILE A 11 20.34 -1.70 10.94
C ILE A 11 21.39 -2.03 12.00
N HIS A 12 21.47 -3.30 12.40
CA HIS A 12 22.72 -3.87 12.88
C HIS A 12 23.02 -5.18 12.15
N SER A 13 24.31 -5.33 11.85
CA SER A 13 25.03 -6.46 11.23
C SER A 13 25.05 -6.56 9.70
N LEU A 14 26.24 -6.20 9.20
CA LEU A 14 26.94 -6.60 7.97
C LEU A 14 26.78 -8.11 7.68
N ASN A 15 26.77 -8.47 6.38
CA ASN A 15 26.81 -9.83 5.80
C ASN A 15 25.54 -10.71 5.88
N ALA A 16 24.72 -10.67 4.84
CA ALA A 16 24.07 -11.85 4.26
C ALA A 16 23.59 -11.56 2.83
N MET A 17 24.51 -11.55 1.89
CA MET A 17 24.20 -11.76 0.47
C MET A 17 24.11 -13.27 0.25
N ILE A 18 23.29 -13.72 -0.72
CA ILE A 18 23.26 -15.06 -1.34
C ILE A 18 22.06 -15.96 -0.93
N HIS A 19 21.07 -15.97 -1.82
CA HIS A 19 20.09 -17.03 -2.16
C HIS A 19 18.82 -17.25 -1.30
N SER A 20 17.68 -17.02 -1.96
CA SER A 20 16.40 -17.74 -1.87
C SER A 20 16.07 -18.45 -0.55
N ALA A 21 15.82 -17.68 0.49
CA ALA A 21 14.97 -18.12 1.58
C ALA A 21 13.95 -17.02 1.79
N THR A 22 12.66 -17.34 1.61
CA THR A 22 11.58 -16.64 2.30
C THR A 22 12.06 -16.25 3.69
N PRO A 23 12.01 -14.98 4.11
CA PRO A 23 12.30 -14.66 5.49
C PRO A 23 11.19 -15.31 6.33
N GLN A 24 11.45 -16.53 6.80
CA GLN A 24 10.80 -17.15 7.95
C GLN A 24 11.23 -16.36 9.19
N SER A 25 10.78 -15.11 9.27
CA SER A 25 10.36 -14.56 10.54
C SER A 25 8.85 -14.71 10.51
N SER A 26 8.33 -15.77 11.10
CA SER A 26 6.90 -15.94 11.37
C SER A 26 6.45 -14.94 12.45
N GLN A 27 6.82 -13.67 12.31
CA GLN A 27 6.18 -12.58 13.00
C GLN A 27 4.78 -12.47 12.40
N LEU A 28 3.83 -13.11 13.07
CA LEU A 28 2.42 -12.99 12.78
C LEU A 28 2.09 -11.50 12.76
N ILE A 29 1.84 -10.95 11.57
CA ILE A 29 1.27 -9.61 11.45
C ILE A 29 -0.06 -9.65 12.22
N PRO A 30 -0.27 -8.78 13.23
CA PRO A 30 -1.51 -8.76 13.98
C PRO A 30 -2.70 -8.64 13.05
N GLN A 31 -3.80 -9.29 13.38
CA GLN A 31 -5.00 -9.32 12.54
C GLN A 31 -5.51 -7.90 12.26
N ASP A 32 -5.43 -7.01 13.24
CA ASP A 32 -5.87 -5.62 13.12
C ASP A 32 -5.11 -4.86 12.02
N ILE A 33 -3.79 -5.08 11.93
CA ILE A 33 -2.93 -4.48 10.90
C ILE A 33 -3.29 -5.01 9.52
N LYS A 34 -3.54 -6.32 9.40
CA LYS A 34 -4.00 -6.91 8.14
C LYS A 34 -5.31 -6.28 7.68
N GLN A 35 -6.26 -6.16 8.60
CA GLN A 35 -7.56 -5.59 8.27
C GLN A 35 -7.44 -4.11 7.90
N GLU A 36 -6.57 -3.34 8.57
CA GLU A 36 -6.38 -1.92 8.26
C GLU A 36 -5.77 -1.72 6.87
N ILE A 37 -4.77 -2.54 6.50
CA ILE A 37 -4.21 -2.56 5.16
C ILE A 37 -5.29 -2.88 4.12
N LEU A 38 -6.10 -3.91 4.35
CA LEU A 38 -7.17 -4.30 3.44
C LEU A 38 -8.22 -3.20 3.29
N ARG A 39 -8.61 -2.55 4.40
CA ARG A 39 -9.53 -1.40 4.38
C ARG A 39 -8.95 -0.25 3.56
N ALA A 40 -7.67 0.09 3.74
CA ALA A 40 -7.02 1.16 3.00
C ALA A 40 -7.00 0.90 1.48
N ILE A 41 -6.67 -0.32 1.08
CA ILE A 41 -6.66 -0.72 -0.34
C ILE A 41 -8.07 -0.68 -0.92
N ALA A 42 -9.08 -1.16 -0.18
CA ALA A 42 -10.48 -1.19 -0.64
C ALA A 42 -11.08 0.20 -0.88
N ARG A 43 -10.50 1.27 -0.30
CA ARG A 43 -10.99 2.65 -0.45
C ARG A 43 -10.68 3.27 -1.81
N ILE A 44 -9.75 2.72 -2.59
CA ILE A 44 -9.36 3.31 -3.88
C ILE A 44 -9.67 2.37 -5.04
N GLN A 45 -10.20 2.93 -6.13
CA GLN A 45 -10.41 2.17 -7.38
C GLN A 45 -9.19 2.25 -8.30
N PHE A 46 -8.60 3.45 -8.43
CA PHE A 46 -7.41 3.69 -9.24
C PHE A 46 -6.47 4.64 -8.50
N GLY A 47 -5.19 4.28 -8.42
CA GLY A 47 -4.23 5.09 -7.67
C GLY A 47 -3.13 4.28 -7.01
N SER A 48 -2.63 4.83 -5.90
CA SER A 48 -1.64 4.21 -5.01
C SER A 48 -2.05 4.39 -3.56
N VAL A 49 -1.74 3.38 -2.73
CA VAL A 49 -1.80 3.45 -1.27
C VAL A 49 -0.38 3.27 -0.73
N GLU A 50 0.06 4.19 0.12
CA GLU A 50 1.32 4.09 0.87
C GLU A 50 1.01 3.91 2.36
N ILE A 51 1.58 2.86 2.97
CA ILE A 51 1.32 2.50 4.36
C ILE A 51 2.65 2.45 5.11
N ILE A 52 2.72 3.17 6.23
CA ILE A 52 3.88 3.23 7.11
C ILE A 52 3.54 2.48 8.40
N ILE A 53 4.32 1.45 8.68
CA ILE A 53 4.16 0.58 9.86
C ILE A 53 5.39 0.72 10.73
N HIS A 54 5.19 1.03 12.00
CA HIS A 54 6.23 1.11 13.02
C HIS A 54 5.79 0.30 14.25
N ASP A 55 6.71 -0.48 14.81
CA ASP A 55 6.46 -1.27 16.03
C ASP A 55 5.17 -2.12 15.99
N GLY A 56 4.87 -2.72 14.83
CA GLY A 56 3.67 -3.53 14.66
C GLY A 56 2.36 -2.74 14.61
N GLN A 57 2.41 -1.41 14.48
CA GLN A 57 1.25 -0.53 14.40
C GLN A 57 1.25 0.27 13.08
N VAL A 58 0.08 0.47 12.49
CA VAL A 58 -0.08 1.37 11.33
C VAL A 58 -0.02 2.81 11.84
N MET A 59 1.03 3.53 11.47
CA MET A 59 1.20 4.92 11.87
C MET A 59 0.63 5.90 10.85
N GLN A 60 0.68 5.54 9.55
CA GLN A 60 0.20 6.41 8.49
C GLN A 60 -0.33 5.60 7.30
N ILE A 61 -1.38 6.13 6.70
CA ILE A 61 -1.96 5.65 5.45
C ILE A 61 -2.16 6.87 4.55
N GLU A 62 -1.51 6.87 3.39
CA GLU A 62 -1.70 7.88 2.37
C GLU A 62 -2.31 7.25 1.12
N CYS A 63 -3.47 7.76 0.70
CA CYS A 63 -4.15 7.32 -0.51
C CYS A 63 -4.05 8.43 -1.57
N ARG A 64 -3.55 8.06 -2.76
CA ARG A 64 -3.52 8.96 -3.92
C ARG A 64 -4.40 8.37 -5.02
N GLU A 65 -5.56 8.97 -5.21
CA GLU A 65 -6.49 8.55 -6.25
C GLU A 65 -6.14 9.13 -7.62
N LYS A 66 -6.39 8.36 -8.66
CA LYS A 66 -6.27 8.78 -10.07
C LYS A 66 -7.65 8.74 -10.70
N ILE A 67 -8.27 9.91 -10.85
CA ILE A 67 -9.54 10.05 -11.55
C ILE A 67 -9.26 10.12 -13.04
N ARG A 68 -9.85 9.18 -13.80
CA ARG A 68 -9.89 9.30 -15.26
C ARG A 68 -11.11 10.14 -15.63
N VAL A 69 -10.88 11.41 -15.93
CA VAL A 69 -11.91 12.24 -16.54
C VAL A 69 -12.08 11.74 -17.98
N ARG A 70 -13.14 10.95 -18.23
CA ARG A 70 -13.56 10.72 -19.61
C ARG A 70 -14.08 12.06 -20.11
N HIS A 71 -13.56 12.55 -21.22
CA HIS A 71 -14.16 13.71 -21.90
C HIS A 71 -15.64 13.39 -22.07
N ALA A 72 -16.50 14.19 -21.45
CA ALA A 72 -17.91 14.13 -21.75
C ALA A 72 -18.04 14.36 -23.26
N ASP A 73 -18.69 13.43 -23.95
CA ASP A 73 -19.10 13.64 -25.34
C ASP A 73 -19.79 15.01 -25.41
N PRO A 74 -19.42 15.88 -26.38
CA PRO A 74 -20.01 17.20 -26.47
C PRO A 74 -21.53 17.05 -26.56
N ILE A 75 -22.21 17.67 -25.59
CA ILE A 75 -23.67 17.77 -25.50
C ILE A 75 -24.19 18.13 -26.90
N GLN A 76 -24.88 17.18 -27.55
CA GLN A 76 -25.52 17.43 -28.84
C GLN A 76 -26.55 18.54 -28.62
N LYS A 77 -26.31 19.71 -29.22
CA LYS A 77 -27.29 20.80 -29.30
C LYS A 77 -28.53 20.25 -30.00
N THR A 78 -29.63 20.13 -29.26
CA THR A 78 -30.95 19.97 -29.87
C THR A 78 -31.42 21.36 -30.29
N LYS A 79 -31.91 21.43 -31.53
CA LYS A 79 -32.44 22.61 -32.22
C LYS A 79 -33.59 23.28 -31.48
#